data_AF-A0A817JT78-F1
#
_entry.id   AF-A0A817JT78-F1
#
_cell.length_a   1.000
_cell.length_b   1.000
_cell.length_c   1.000
_cell.angle_alpha   90.00
_cell.angle_beta   90.00
_cell.angle_gamma   90.00
#
_symmetry.space_group_name_H-M   'P 1'
#
loop_
_entity.id
_entity.type
_entity.pdbx_description
1 polymer ?
#
loop_
_entity_poly.entity_id
_entity_poly.type
_entity_poly.pdbx_seq_one_letter_code
_entity_poly.pdbx_strand_id
1 'polypeptide(L)'
;MLISILIIIVAVICLAVIWLLQTLGLFKTISIKITQPPFNELTIVYKFQRGAYSKSSDIFKDINKYSSSHDKLGIYYDCPKVLN
;
A
#
# COMPACT_ATOMS: atom_id res chain seq x y z
N MET A 1 -22.85 39.32 8.27
CA MET A 1 -22.07 38.95 7.06
C MET A 1 -20.84 38.11 7.41
N LEU A 2 -19.91 38.60 8.25
CA LEU A 2 -18.70 37.85 8.63
C LEU A 2 -18.97 36.49 9.29
N ILE A 3 -19.92 36.44 10.24
CA ILE A 3 -20.31 35.21 10.93
C ILE A 3 -20.88 34.18 9.95
N SER A 4 -21.71 34.63 9.00
CA SER A 4 -22.29 33.77 7.96
C SER A 4 -21.20 33.18 7.06
N ILE A 5 -20.19 33.99 6.69
CA ILE A 5 -19.04 33.53 5.90
C ILE A 5 -18.23 32.49 6.69
N LEU A 6 -17.99 32.75 7.98
CA LEU A 6 -17.28 31.81 8.86
C LEU A 6 -18.00 30.46 8.93
N ILE A 7 -19.32 30.46 9.11
CA ILE A 7 -20.14 29.24 9.14
C ILE A 7 -20.02 28.47 7.81
N ILE A 8 -20.06 29.17 6.67
CA ILE A 8 -19.91 28.55 5.36
C ILE A 8 -18.53 27.90 5.21
N ILE A 9 -17.46 28.61 5.60
CA ILE A 9 -16.09 28.08 5.54
C ILE A 9 -15.95 26.83 6.39
N VAL A 10 -16.44 26.85 7.63
CA VAL A 10 -16.40 25.69 8.52
C VAL A 10 -17.17 24.51 7.93
N ALA A 11 -18.36 24.76 7.37
CA ALA A 11 -19.17 23.73 6.73
C ALA A 11 -18.44 23.08 5.54
N VAL A 12 -17.80 23.89 4.68
CA VAL A 12 -17.02 23.39 3.53
C VAL A 12 -15.82 22.56 4.00
N ILE A 13 -15.11 23.00 5.04
CA ILE A 13 -13.98 22.24 5.61
C ILE A 13 -14.48 20.90 6.16
N CYS A 14 -15.58 20.89 6.92
CA CYS A 14 -16.17 19.66 7.43
C CYS A 14 -16.53 18.68 6.30
N LEU A 15 -17.16 19.18 5.22
CA LEU A 15 -17.50 18.37 4.05
C LEU A 15 -16.26 17.80 3.37
N ALA A 16 -15.22 18.59 3.20
CA ALA A 16 -13.96 18.15 2.60
C ALA A 16 -13.28 17.06 3.44
N VAL A 17 -13.28 17.21 4.77
CA VAL A 17 -12.74 16.20 5.69
C VAL A 17 -13.55 14.91 5.60
N ILE A 18 -14.89 14.98 5.64
CA ILE A 18 -15.75 13.79 5.53
C ILE A 18 -15.47 13.06 4.21
N TRP A 19 -15.36 13.79 3.10
CA TRP A 19 -15.04 13.23 1.79
C TRP A 19 -13.66 12.56 1.77
N LEU A 20 -12.65 13.20 2.37
CA LEU A 20 -11.31 12.60 2.52
C LEU A 20 -11.36 11.30 3.34
N LEU A 21 -12.07 11.28 4.46
CA LEU A 21 -12.20 10.09 5.30
C LEU A 21 -12.90 8.93 4.57
N GLN A 22 -13.89 9.23 3.73
CA GLN A 22 -14.55 8.23 2.89
C GLN A 22 -13.62 7.68 1.80
N THR A 23 -12.84 8.53 1.13
CA THR A 23 -11.91 8.12 0.07
C THR A 23 -10.75 7.29 0.62
N LEU A 24 -10.25 7.63 1.81
CA LEU A 24 -9.28 6.82 2.55
C LEU A 24 -9.86 5.50 3.07
N GLY A 25 -11.19 5.34 3.02
CA GLY A 25 -11.87 4.12 3.44
C GLY A 25 -12.00 3.96 4.95
N LEU A 26 -11.91 5.05 5.73
CA LEU A 26 -12.07 4.99 7.19
C LEU A 26 -13.42 4.35 7.60
N PHE A 27 -14.46 4.61 6.82
CA PHE A 27 -15.80 4.06 7.05
C PHE A 27 -16.08 2.76 6.26
N LYS A 28 -15.12 2.28 5.46
CA LYS A 28 -15.31 1.01 4.74
C LYS A 28 -15.16 -0.14 5.72
N THR A 29 -16.24 -0.90 5.89
CA THR A 29 -16.20 -2.15 6.66
C THR A 29 -15.34 -3.16 5.91
N ILE A 30 -14.25 -3.62 6.51
CA ILE A 30 -13.41 -4.68 5.96
C ILE A 30 -14.11 -6.01 6.21
N SER A 31 -14.80 -6.54 5.20
CA SER A 31 -15.36 -7.88 5.23
C SER A 31 -14.28 -8.89 4.87
N ILE A 32 -13.72 -9.57 5.86
CA ILE A 32 -12.82 -10.71 5.62
C ILE A 32 -13.69 -11.91 5.25
N LYS A 33 -13.51 -12.44 4.04
CA LYS A 33 -14.15 -13.68 3.59
C LYS A 33 -13.08 -14.73 3.41
N ILE A 34 -13.33 -15.92 3.94
CA ILE A 34 -12.52 -17.09 3.65
C ILE A 34 -13.14 -17.75 2.42
N THR A 35 -12.46 -17.65 1.29
CA THR A 35 -12.87 -18.26 0.02
C THR A 35 -11.80 -19.23 -0.44
N GLN A 36 -12.17 -20.15 -1.34
CA GLN A 36 -11.16 -20.88 -2.09
C GLN A 36 -10.34 -19.89 -2.92
N PRO A 37 -9.01 -20.06 -2.99
CA PRO A 37 -8.16 -19.20 -3.81
C PRO A 37 -8.58 -19.32 -5.29
N PRO A 38 -8.39 -18.26 -6.10
CA PRO A 38 -8.75 -18.27 -7.52
C PRO A 38 -7.82 -19.15 -8.39
N PHE A 39 -7.00 -19.99 -7.76
CA PHE A 39 -6.00 -20.86 -8.39
C PHE A 39 -5.98 -22.21 -7.67
N ASN A 40 -5.75 -23.29 -8.44
CA ASN A 40 -5.59 -24.63 -7.88
C ASN A 40 -4.19 -24.82 -7.28
N GLU A 41 -3.15 -24.36 -7.98
CA GLU A 41 -1.76 -24.45 -7.56
C GLU A 41 -1.08 -23.09 -7.73
N LEU A 42 -0.27 -22.71 -6.74
CA LEU A 42 0.50 -21.46 -6.75
C LEU A 42 1.99 -21.78 -6.64
N THR A 43 2.73 -21.54 -7.71
CA THR A 43 4.19 -21.69 -7.73
C THR A 43 4.83 -20.33 -7.52
N ILE A 44 5.56 -20.18 -6.41
CA ILE A 44 6.27 -18.94 -6.08
C ILE A 44 7.75 -19.14 -6.32
N VAL A 45 8.31 -18.35 -7.24
CA VAL A 45 9.75 -18.27 -7.45
C VAL A 45 10.28 -17.10 -6.62
N TYR A 46 11.26 -17.36 -5.75
CA TYR A 46 11.83 -16.33 -4.88
C TYR A 46 13.35 -16.29 -4.99
N LYS A 47 13.90 -15.10 -4.74
CA LYS A 47 15.33 -14.88 -4.60
C LYS A 47 15.59 -14.17 -3.28
N PHE A 48 16.50 -14.71 -2.49
CA PHE A 48 16.84 -14.18 -1.18
C PHE A 48 18.19 -13.46 -1.23
N GLN A 49 18.28 -12.32 -0.53
CA GLN A 49 19.52 -11.58 -0.35
C GLN A 49 19.55 -10.98 1.06
N ARG A 50 20.73 -11.01 1.70
CA ARG A 50 21.03 -10.21 2.89
C ARG A 50 21.95 -9.07 2.50
N GLY A 51 21.73 -7.89 3.06
CA GLY A 51 22.58 -6.72 2.82
C GLY A 51 21.84 -5.41 3.02
N ALA A 52 22.46 -4.32 2.56
CA ALA A 52 21.84 -3.01 2.59
C ALA A 52 20.56 -3.00 1.74
N TYR A 53 19.49 -2.42 2.29
CA TYR A 53 18.20 -2.33 1.59
C TYR A 53 18.30 -1.55 0.29
N SER A 54 19.26 -0.63 0.15
CA SER A 54 19.56 0.07 -1.10
C SER A 54 19.88 -0.86 -2.28
N LYS A 55 20.37 -2.08 -2.00
CA LYS A 55 20.67 -3.09 -3.03
C LYS A 55 19.48 -4.00 -3.37
N SER A 56 18.33 -3.86 -2.69
CA SER A 56 17.16 -4.71 -2.97
C SER A 56 16.63 -4.52 -4.39
N SER A 57 16.82 -3.33 -4.98
CA SER A 57 16.42 -3.03 -6.36
C SER A 57 17.05 -3.96 -7.39
N ASP A 58 18.26 -4.48 -7.13
CA ASP A 58 18.96 -5.37 -8.05
C ASP A 58 18.29 -6.74 -8.12
N ILE A 59 17.70 -7.21 -7.01
CA ILE A 59 16.89 -8.45 -6.99
C ILE A 59 15.67 -8.28 -7.90
N PHE A 60 14.97 -7.15 -7.81
CA PHE A 60 13.80 -6.90 -8.64
C PHE A 60 14.17 -6.77 -10.12
N LYS A 61 15.29 -6.12 -10.44
CA LYS A 61 15.80 -6.06 -11.82
C LYS A 61 16.07 -7.45 -12.37
N ASP A 62 16.71 -8.31 -11.59
CA ASP A 62 16.99 -9.68 -11.99
C ASP A 62 15.69 -10.46 -12.22
N ILE A 63 14.77 -10.45 -11.26
CA ILE A 63 13.47 -11.14 -11.40
C ILE A 63 12.70 -10.61 -12.61
N ASN A 64 12.73 -9.30 -12.85
CA ASN A 64 12.03 -8.68 -13.97
C ASN A 64 12.60 -9.10 -15.34
N LYS A 65 13.88 -9.48 -15.42
CA LYS A 65 14.46 -10.07 -16.64
C LYS A 65 13.91 -11.47 -16.91
N TYR A 66 13.65 -12.26 -15.88
CA TYR A 66 13.11 -13.62 -16.03
C TYR A 66 11.60 -13.64 -16.20
N SER A 67 10.89 -12.71 -15.55
CA SER A 67 9.44 -12.69 -15.51
C SER A 67 8.93 -11.25 -15.39
N SER A 68 8.76 -10.61 -16.53
CA SER A 68 8.18 -9.28 -16.62
C SER A 68 6.66 -9.29 -16.40
N SER A 69 5.99 -10.38 -16.81
CA SER A 69 4.53 -10.50 -16.88
C SER A 69 3.82 -10.92 -15.58
N HIS A 70 4.55 -11.35 -14.55
CA HIS A 70 3.96 -11.79 -13.29
C HIS A 70 4.08 -10.73 -12.19
N ASP A 71 3.14 -10.76 -11.25
CA ASP A 71 3.18 -9.93 -10.04
C ASP A 71 4.41 -10.25 -9.19
N LYS A 72 4.99 -9.21 -8.59
CA LYS A 72 6.25 -9.27 -7.85
C LYS A 72 6.04 -8.71 -6.45
N LEU A 73 6.48 -9.46 -5.44
CA LEU A 73 6.39 -9.08 -4.03
C LEU A 73 7.78 -9.11 -3.38
N GLY A 74 8.09 -8.09 -2.58
CA GLY A 74 9.27 -8.06 -1.71
C GLY A 74 8.89 -8.25 -0.25
N ILE A 75 9.59 -9.16 0.44
CA ILE A 75 9.41 -9.41 1.87
C ILE A 75 10.68 -8.95 2.59
N TYR A 76 10.51 -8.01 3.51
CA TYR A 76 11.59 -7.44 4.32
C TYR A 76 11.38 -7.88 5.77
N TYR A 77 12.31 -8.68 6.29
CA TYR A 77 12.18 -9.27 7.63
C TYR A 77 12.63 -8.34 8.77
N ASP A 78 13.38 -7.29 8.45
CA ASP A 78 13.99 -6.40 9.43
C ASP A 78 13.51 -4.97 9.26
N CYS A 79 13.55 -4.18 10.33
CA CYS A 79 13.38 -2.74 10.22
C CYS A 79 14.70 -2.13 9.69
N PRO A 80 14.69 -1.35 8.60
CA PRO A 80 15.90 -0.70 8.13
C PRO A 80 16.41 0.23 9.23
N LYS A 81 17.55 -0.09 9.84
CA LYS A 81 18.21 0.83 10.74
C LYS A 81 18.61 2.06 9.93
N VAL A 82 18.04 3.22 10.28
CA VAL A 82 18.58 4.50 9.82
C VAL A 82 19.97 4.58 10.44
N LEU A 83 21.01 4.38 9.62
CA LEU A 83 22.37 4.70 10.03
C LEU A 83 22.39 6.22 10.16
N ASN A 84 22.30 6.72 11.39
CA ASN A 84 22.56 8.11 11.74
C ASN A 84 23.99 8.49 11.30
#